data_AF-A0A9E0XYG4-F1
#
_entry.id   AF-A0A9E0XYG4-F1
#
_cell.length_a   1.000
_cell.length_b   1.000
_cell.length_c   1.000
_cell.angle_alpha   90.00
_cell.angle_beta   90.00
_cell.angle_gamma   90.00
#
_symmetry.space_group_name_H-M   'P 1'
#
loop_
_entity.id
_entity.type
_entity.pdbx_description
1 polymer ?
#
loop_
_entity_poly.entity_id
_entity_poly.type
_entity_poly.pdbx_seq_one_letter_code
_entity_poly.pdbx_strand_id
1 'polypeptide(L)'
;MKLEISALNDKGYLFKENICIKVIKDCNLSEYKVHIKNATGDETVYRSQKNYKFESVKVKKGDIIYLHTDEGTNTKKVNKVTASEYNFYWGLQDAIWGHKANSPALSEV
;
A
#
# COMPACT_ATOMS: atom_id res chain seq x y z
N MET A 1 -0.82 -14.13 7.23
CA MET A 1 -0.20 -12.82 6.95
C MET A 1 -0.56 -11.84 8.05
N LYS A 2 0.31 -10.88 8.39
CA LYS A 2 0.08 -9.89 9.46
C LYS A 2 -0.59 -8.60 8.95
N LEU A 3 -0.64 -8.43 7.64
CA LEU A 3 -1.24 -7.31 6.92
C LEU A 3 -2.23 -7.84 5.87
N GLU A 4 -3.25 -7.05 5.55
CA GLU A 4 -4.27 -7.38 4.54
C GLU A 4 -4.66 -6.12 3.75
N ILE A 5 -4.67 -6.22 2.43
CA ILE A 5 -5.26 -5.19 1.57
C ILE A 5 -6.78 -5.27 1.72
N SER A 6 -7.37 -4.23 2.30
CA SER A 6 -8.80 -4.18 2.60
C SER A 6 -9.61 -3.42 1.54
N ALA A 7 -9.01 -2.44 0.87
CA ALA A 7 -9.66 -1.69 -0.19
C ALA A 7 -8.64 -1.05 -1.14
N LEU A 8 -9.15 -0.70 -2.32
CA LEU A 8 -8.47 0.11 -3.32
C LEU A 8 -9.39 1.28 -3.68
N ASN A 9 -9.03 2.46 -3.20
CA ASN A 9 -9.89 3.65 -3.25
C ASN A 9 -9.56 4.49 -4.48
N ASP A 10 -10.58 5.18 -4.99
CA ASP A 10 -10.46 6.22 -6.03
C ASP A 10 -9.61 5.82 -7.24
N LYS A 11 -9.78 4.59 -7.72
CA LYS A 11 -9.05 4.01 -8.85
C LYS A 11 -9.06 4.94 -10.07
N GLY A 12 -7.88 5.22 -10.62
CA GLY A 12 -7.67 6.07 -11.79
C GLY A 12 -7.60 7.57 -11.48
N TYR A 13 -7.85 7.99 -10.24
CA TYR A 13 -7.74 9.39 -9.83
C TYR A 13 -6.46 9.61 -9.02
N LEU A 14 -5.37 9.96 -9.71
CA LEU A 14 -4.00 10.05 -9.13
C LEU A 14 -3.95 10.61 -7.69
N PHE A 15 -4.43 11.83 -7.47
CA PHE A 15 -4.34 12.53 -6.17
C PHE A 15 -5.29 12.01 -5.08
N LYS A 16 -6.02 10.92 -5.34
CA LYS A 16 -6.94 10.28 -4.41
C LYS A 16 -6.72 8.77 -4.33
N GLU A 17 -6.08 8.19 -5.35
CA GLU A 17 -5.90 6.76 -5.49
C GLU A 17 -4.95 6.23 -4.41
N ASN A 18 -5.48 5.34 -3.56
CA ASN A 18 -4.72 4.73 -2.48
C ASN A 18 -5.14 3.29 -2.20
N ILE A 19 -4.19 2.51 -1.68
CA ILE A 19 -4.39 1.16 -1.16
C ILE A 19 -4.60 1.28 0.34
N CYS A 20 -5.73 0.78 0.84
CA CYS A 20 -6.00 0.70 2.28
C CYS A 20 -5.63 -0.68 2.80
N ILE A 21 -4.66 -0.74 3.71
CA ILE A 21 -4.10 -1.96 4.29
C ILE A 21 -4.40 -1.96 5.79
N LYS A 22 -4.98 -3.06 6.27
CA LYS A 22 -5.25 -3.28 7.69
C LYS A 22 -4.13 -4.08 8.34
N VAL A 23 -3.74 -3.67 9.54
CA VAL A 23 -2.80 -4.42 10.37
C VAL A 23 -3.57 -5.44 11.19
N ILE A 24 -3.47 -6.72 10.83
CA ILE A 24 -4.17 -7.82 11.52
C ILE A 24 -3.37 -8.30 12.74
N LYS A 25 -2.04 -8.14 12.72
CA LYS A 25 -1.14 -8.48 13.82
C LYS A 25 0.03 -7.51 13.87
N ASP A 26 0.52 -7.22 15.07
CA ASP A 26 1.73 -6.43 15.31
C ASP A 26 2.89 -6.88 14.40
N CYS A 27 3.51 -5.93 13.71
CA CYS A 27 4.61 -6.19 12.79
C CYS A 27 5.46 -4.93 12.53
N ASN A 28 6.56 -5.12 11.80
CA ASN A 28 7.32 -4.02 11.23
C ASN A 28 7.05 -3.95 9.72
N LEU A 29 6.67 -2.78 9.21
CA LEU A 29 6.32 -2.61 7.81
C LEU A 29 7.49 -2.88 6.86
N SER A 30 8.74 -2.72 7.30
CA SER A 30 9.92 -3.03 6.46
C SER A 30 10.02 -4.50 6.04
N GLU A 31 9.26 -5.40 6.70
CA GLU A 31 9.11 -6.81 6.31
C GLU A 31 8.20 -6.99 5.08
N TYR A 32 7.59 -5.93 4.55
CA TYR A 32 6.54 -6.00 3.53
C TYR A 32 6.83 -5.11 2.32
N LYS A 33 6.29 -5.53 1.17
CA LYS A 33 6.28 -4.74 -0.08
C LYS A 33 4.97 -4.92 -0.85
N VAL A 34 4.60 -3.89 -1.61
CA VAL A 34 3.43 -3.90 -2.50
C VAL A 34 3.88 -4.00 -3.96
N HIS A 35 3.17 -4.85 -4.71
CA HIS A 35 3.37 -5.13 -6.11
C HIS A 35 2.14 -4.80 -6.95
N ILE A 36 2.37 -4.58 -8.24
CA ILE A 36 1.33 -4.46 -9.26
C ILE A 36 1.20 -5.80 -9.97
N LYS A 37 0.02 -6.40 -9.95
CA LYS A 37 -0.32 -7.63 -10.69
C LYS A 37 -1.23 -7.30 -11.86
N ASN A 38 -0.87 -7.74 -13.08
CA ASN A 38 -1.74 -7.61 -14.26
C ASN A 38 -2.54 -8.91 -14.48
N ALA A 39 -3.77 -8.77 -14.99
CA ALA A 39 -4.74 -9.86 -15.14
C ALA A 39 -4.43 -10.89 -16.24
N THR A 40 -3.41 -10.69 -17.07
CA THR A 40 -3.10 -11.58 -18.22
C THR A 40 -2.46 -12.92 -17.84
N GLY A 41 -2.51 -13.35 -16.57
CA GLY A 41 -2.19 -14.72 -16.16
C GLY A 41 -0.70 -15.07 -16.16
N ASP A 42 0.10 -14.44 -17.01
CA ASP A 42 1.55 -14.48 -16.91
C ASP A 42 1.97 -13.62 -15.73
N GLU A 43 2.65 -14.25 -14.77
CA GLU A 43 3.43 -13.56 -13.74
C GLU A 43 4.11 -12.37 -14.39
N THR A 44 3.57 -11.18 -14.13
CA THR A 44 4.04 -10.00 -14.85
C THR A 44 5.34 -9.63 -14.20
N VAL A 45 6.39 -10.21 -14.79
CA VAL A 45 7.78 -9.79 -14.84
C VAL A 45 7.91 -8.41 -14.24
N TYR A 46 8.33 -8.39 -12.98
CA TYR A 46 9.23 -7.40 -12.41
C TYR A 46 9.42 -6.15 -13.29
N ARG A 47 8.45 -5.23 -13.28
CA ARG A 47 8.84 -3.82 -13.17
C ARG A 47 9.33 -3.65 -11.73
N SER A 48 10.50 -4.21 -11.42
CA SER A 48 11.14 -4.12 -10.11
C SER A 48 11.27 -2.66 -9.64
N GLN A 49 11.32 -1.72 -10.59
CA GLN A 49 11.32 -0.27 -10.37
C GLN A 49 9.96 0.31 -9.95
N LYS A 50 8.86 -0.46 -9.94
CA LYS A 50 7.51 0.00 -9.58
C LYS A 50 6.91 -0.77 -8.39
N ASN A 51 7.72 -1.40 -7.54
CA ASN A 51 7.24 -1.95 -6.27
C ASN A 51 7.41 -0.91 -5.15
N TYR A 52 6.51 -0.90 -4.16
CA TYR A 52 6.67 -0.06 -2.97
C TYR A 52 7.26 -0.89 -1.84
N LYS A 53 8.39 -0.45 -1.27
CA LYS A 53 8.95 -1.03 -0.04
C LYS A 53 8.73 -0.04 1.09
N PHE A 54 8.07 -0.50 2.16
CA PHE A 54 7.87 0.35 3.33
C PHE A 54 9.17 0.58 4.08
N GLU A 55 9.28 1.74 4.72
CA GLU A 55 10.29 2.03 5.72
C GLU A 55 10.03 1.25 7.03
N SER A 56 11.03 1.20 7.91
CA SER A 56 10.94 0.48 9.19
C SER A 56 10.05 1.22 10.18
N VAL A 57 8.76 0.89 10.18
CA VAL A 57 7.75 1.40 11.10
C VAL A 57 7.08 0.23 11.82
N LYS A 58 7.13 0.26 13.15
CA LYS A 58 6.40 -0.70 14.00
C LYS A 58 4.94 -0.28 14.08
N VAL A 59 4.05 -1.17 13.67
CA VAL A 59 2.59 -0.98 13.68
C VAL A 59 1.91 -2.00 14.59
N LYS A 60 0.72 -1.65 15.09
CA LYS A 60 -0.07 -2.45 16.01
C LYS A 60 -1.31 -3.02 15.32
N LYS A 61 -1.78 -4.17 15.81
CA LYS A 61 -3.07 -4.73 15.38
C LYS A 61 -4.17 -3.66 15.46
N GLY A 62 -4.92 -3.50 14.39
CA GLY A 62 -5.99 -2.52 14.26
C GLY A 62 -5.58 -1.21 13.58
N ASP A 63 -4.28 -0.92 13.47
CA ASP A 63 -3.79 0.24 12.72
C ASP A 63 -4.17 0.15 11.23
N ILE A 64 -4.28 1.31 10.60
CA ILE A 64 -4.64 1.45 9.18
C ILE A 64 -3.49 2.14 8.44
N ILE A 65 -3.15 1.59 7.28
CA ILE A 65 -2.11 2.09 6.40
C ILE A 65 -2.76 2.47 5.08
N TYR A 66 -2.54 3.70 4.64
CA TYR A 66 -2.89 4.19 3.33
C TYR A 66 -1.61 4.36 2.51
N LEU A 67 -1.50 3.63 1.41
CA LEU A 67 -0.44 3.84 0.42
C LEU A 67 -1.04 4.58 -0.78
N HIS A 68 -0.81 5.88 -0.82
CA HIS A 68 -1.19 6.76 -1.93
C HIS A 68 -0.24 6.55 -3.10
N THR A 69 -0.79 6.60 -4.31
CA THR A 69 0.01 6.39 -5.53
C THR A 69 0.80 7.63 -5.95
N ASP A 70 0.32 8.81 -5.60
CA ASP A 70 0.92 10.09 -5.95
C ASP A 70 2.15 10.45 -5.10
N GLU A 71 2.68 11.64 -5.36
CA GLU A 71 3.74 12.26 -4.58
C GLU A 71 3.21 12.83 -3.26
N GLY A 72 4.02 12.77 -2.22
CA GLY A 72 3.69 13.35 -0.93
C GLY A 72 4.72 12.98 0.14
N THR A 73 4.42 13.39 1.37
CA THR A 73 5.30 13.16 2.52
C THR A 73 4.65 12.15 3.44
N ASN A 74 5.37 11.10 3.80
CA ASN A 74 4.86 10.11 4.76
C ASN A 74 4.43 10.81 6.06
N THR A 75 3.23 10.51 6.53
CA THR A 75 2.71 11.06 7.78
C THR A 75 2.16 9.97 8.66
N LYS A 76 2.18 10.24 9.96
CA LYS A 76 1.60 9.36 10.96
C LYS A 76 0.65 10.16 11.85
N LYS A 77 -0.57 9.67 11.99
CA LYS A 77 -1.53 10.14 12.97
C LYS A 77 -1.63 9.09 14.08
N VAL A 78 -0.86 9.32 15.15
CA VAL A 78 -0.86 8.44 16.32
C VAL A 78 -2.15 8.68 17.11
N ASN A 79 -2.91 7.61 17.34
CA ASN A 79 -4.01 7.63 18.30
C ASN A 79 -3.69 6.70 19.47
N LYS A 80 -3.92 7.17 20.71
CA LYS A 80 -3.75 6.34 21.93
C LYS A 80 -4.99 5.52 22.26
N VAL A 81 -6.15 5.92 21.72
CA VAL A 81 -7.46 5.36 22.05
C VAL A 81 -8.07 4.60 20.87
N THR A 82 -7.81 5.06 19.64
CA THR A 82 -8.27 4.46 18.40
C THR A 82 -7.11 3.94 17.57
N ALA A 83 -7.40 3.30 16.43
CA ALA A 83 -6.39 2.90 15.45
C ALA A 83 -5.52 4.10 15.03
N SER A 84 -4.21 3.89 14.95
CA SER A 84 -3.32 4.88 14.33
C SER A 84 -3.42 4.76 12.82
N GLU A 85 -3.27 5.89 12.13
CA GLU A 85 -3.28 5.96 10.67
C GLU A 85 -1.88 6.32 10.18
N TYR A 86 -1.44 5.62 9.15
CA TYR A 86 -0.14 5.85 8.50
C TYR A 86 -0.40 6.13 7.02
N ASN A 87 0.04 7.29 6.54
CA ASN A 87 -0.03 7.64 5.14
C ASN A 87 1.36 7.54 4.54
N PHE A 88 1.47 6.74 3.48
CA PHE A 88 2.66 6.57 2.67
C PHE A 88 2.38 7.03 1.25
N TYR A 89 3.40 7.54 0.57
CA TYR A 89 3.28 8.05 -0.79
C TYR A 89 4.27 7.32 -1.70
N TRP A 90 3.78 6.79 -2.81
CA TRP A 90 4.58 6.03 -3.77
C TRP A 90 5.45 6.95 -4.64
N GLY A 91 5.07 8.22 -4.80
CA GLY A 91 5.83 9.17 -5.59
C GLY A 91 5.66 8.99 -7.10
N LEU A 92 4.51 8.49 -7.55
CA LEU A 92 4.23 8.33 -8.97
C LEU A 92 3.51 9.56 -9.53
N GLN A 93 3.72 9.81 -10.81
CA GLN A 93 3.06 10.90 -11.56
C GLN A 93 1.79 10.45 -12.28
N ASP A 94 1.44 9.17 -12.20
CA ASP A 94 0.30 8.56 -12.88
C ASP A 94 -0.38 7.52 -11.97
N ALA A 95 -1.71 7.46 -12.06
CA ALA A 95 -2.50 6.45 -11.36
C ALA A 95 -2.20 5.05 -11.91
N ILE A 96 -2.14 4.05 -11.02
CA ILE A 96 -1.83 2.66 -11.36
C ILE A 96 -3.11 1.88 -11.67
N TRP A 97 -4.19 2.13 -10.94
CA TRP A 97 -5.33 1.21 -10.85
C TRP A 97 -6.54 1.60 -11.71
N GLY A 98 -6.40 2.62 -12.57
CA GLY A 98 -7.42 3.03 -13.53
C GLY A 98 -7.72 2.00 -14.63
N HIS A 99 -6.77 1.10 -14.93
CA HIS A 99 -6.98 0.00 -15.88
C HIS A 99 -7.50 -1.25 -15.17
N LYS A 100 -8.61 -1.83 -15.67
CA LYS A 100 -9.27 -3.02 -15.10
C LYS A 100 -8.37 -4.24 -14.89
N ALA A 101 -7.22 -4.31 -15.56
CA ALA A 101 -6.30 -5.42 -15.48
C ALA A 101 -5.36 -5.36 -14.25
N ASN A 102 -5.24 -4.23 -13.57
CA ASN A 102 -4.22 -4.06 -12.52
C ASN A 102 -4.83 -4.28 -11.12
N SER A 103 -4.12 -5.01 -10.26
CA SER A 103 -4.48 -5.20 -8.85
C SER A 103 -3.25 -5.16 -7.93
N PRO A 104 -3.38 -4.63 -6.71
CA PRO A 104 -2.29 -4.63 -5.75
C PRO A 104 -2.12 -6.01 -5.12
N ALA A 105 -0.88 -6.42 -4.91
CA ALA A 105 -0.53 -7.63 -4.16
C ALA A 105 0.49 -7.30 -3.08
N LEU A 106 0.32 -7.89 -1.90
CA LEU A 106 1.22 -7.72 -0.76
C LEU A 106 2.07 -8.98 -0.57
N SER A 107 3.37 -8.82 -0.35
CA SER A 107 4.26 -9.93 0.01
C SER A 107 5.19 -9.56 1.16
N GLU A 108 5.63 -10.58 1.89
CA GLU A 108 6.72 -10.48 2.88
C GLU A 108 8.08 -10.56 2.15
N VAL A 109 9.09 -9.86 2.66
CA VAL A 109 10.43 -9.73 2.05
C VAL A 109 11.50 -10.38 2.90
#